data_AF-W4RR07-F1
#
_entry.id   AF-W4RR07-F1
#
_cell.length_a   1.000
_cell.length_b   1.000
_cell.length_c   1.000
_cell.angle_alpha   90.00
_cell.angle_beta   90.00
_cell.angle_gamma   90.00
#
_symmetry.space_group_name_H-M   'P 1'
#
loop_
_entity.id
_entity.type
_entity.pdbx_description
1 polymer ?
#
loop_
_entity_poly.entity_id
_entity_poly.type
_entity_poly.pdbx_seq_one_letter_code
_entity_poly.pdbx_strand_id
1 'polypeptide(L)'
;MSYFRSITDSHSNVSKNRYYTLGGYKWGSFGSALYWGGLYLSSYGSNDGVVTVASSRLTGGTIIREGAWNHTTIREGSHTFSVFKPYTMSEQPAVASSFSAAESIVTEPDTNQIVKGGQAEKAIQESFVIEDGAESFQMAFLSERKMASLKLKGPDGQEYKAAKIEKDKGDFFKGAWVHTFVITKPEDGRWQVTGSAAAYLLVVGIDSPLDGELKKDKNQSVKASYKTKWIKYDRDGKKKLKEAGKGSKAGKVLDGELTDPGVYNLTTEITGVDAKGKPFERTIIESIYVDENGKTHR
;
A
#
# COMPACT_ATOMS: atom_id res chain seq x y z
N MET A 1 9.59 14.13 -10.11
CA MET A 1 11.06 14.01 -10.05
C MET A 1 11.70 13.61 -11.38
N SER A 2 11.00 12.85 -12.24
CA SER A 2 11.45 12.48 -13.60
C SER A 2 11.94 13.65 -14.46
N TYR A 3 11.16 14.74 -14.53
CA TYR A 3 11.55 15.94 -15.29
C TYR A 3 12.83 16.62 -14.77
N PHE A 4 12.99 16.70 -13.45
CA PHE A 4 14.21 17.27 -12.88
C PHE A 4 15.43 16.39 -13.21
N ARG A 5 15.28 15.07 -13.09
CA ARG A 5 16.33 14.11 -13.48
C ARG A 5 16.67 14.17 -14.97
N SER A 6 15.70 14.41 -15.86
CA SER A 6 16.01 14.49 -17.31
C SER A 6 16.92 15.67 -17.68
N ILE A 7 16.98 16.71 -16.85
CA ILE A 7 17.88 17.86 -17.06
C ILE A 7 19.17 17.79 -16.23
N THR A 8 19.19 17.06 -15.10
CA THR A 8 20.37 16.94 -14.24
C THR A 8 21.22 15.70 -14.49
N ASP A 9 20.61 14.56 -14.80
CA ASP A 9 21.31 13.27 -14.88
C ASP A 9 22.21 13.19 -16.12
N SER A 10 21.92 13.98 -17.16
CA SER A 10 22.72 14.13 -18.38
C SER A 10 23.75 15.27 -18.31
N HIS A 11 23.80 16.02 -17.22
CA HIS A 11 24.71 17.16 -17.10
C HIS A 11 26.17 16.68 -16.99
N SER A 12 27.09 17.37 -17.67
CA SER A 12 28.53 17.08 -17.67
C SER A 12 29.23 17.04 -16.29
N ASN A 13 28.55 17.49 -15.23
CA ASN A 13 29.06 17.56 -13.88
C ASN A 13 28.48 16.48 -12.97
N VAL A 14 27.62 15.59 -13.49
CA VAL A 14 26.93 14.57 -12.68
C VAL A 14 27.90 13.68 -11.89
N SER A 15 29.08 13.40 -12.46
CA SER A 15 30.13 12.59 -11.83
C SER A 15 31.02 13.36 -10.84
N LYS A 16 30.90 14.69 -10.74
CA LYS A 16 31.71 15.49 -9.82
C LYS A 16 31.26 15.39 -8.36
N ASN A 17 30.05 14.88 -8.12
CA ASN A 17 29.53 14.65 -6.79
C ASN A 17 29.32 13.14 -6.58
N ARG A 18 29.70 12.66 -5.39
CA ARG A 18 29.35 11.31 -4.95
C ARG A 18 28.04 11.40 -4.18
N TYR A 19 27.04 10.68 -4.65
CA TYR A 19 25.77 10.56 -3.95
C TYR A 19 25.77 9.28 -3.13
N TYR A 20 25.30 9.40 -1.90
CA TYR A 20 25.11 8.29 -1.00
C TYR A 20 23.67 8.29 -0.51
N THR A 21 23.00 7.15 -0.54
CA THR A 21 21.59 7.04 -0.16
C THR A 21 21.37 6.07 1.00
N LEU A 22 20.39 6.38 1.83
CA LEU A 22 19.85 5.51 2.87
C LEU A 22 18.37 5.29 2.58
N GLY A 23 17.89 4.06 2.76
CA GLY A 23 16.48 3.70 2.56
C GLY A 23 15.85 3.13 3.84
N GLY A 24 14.57 3.43 4.06
CA GLY A 24 13.77 2.86 5.13
C GLY A 24 12.77 1.84 4.59
N TYR A 25 12.56 0.74 5.31
CA TYR A 25 11.53 -0.27 4.97
C TYR A 25 10.53 -0.54 6.09
N LYS A 26 10.56 0.23 7.18
CA LYS A 26 9.66 0.05 8.32
C LYS A 26 8.59 1.12 8.28
N TRP A 27 7.36 0.78 8.65
CA TRP A 27 6.28 1.75 8.76
C TRP A 27 6.24 2.37 10.15
N GLY A 28 5.42 3.42 10.33
CA GLY A 28 5.10 3.90 11.66
C GLY A 28 4.31 2.87 12.47
N SER A 29 4.11 3.18 13.75
CA SER A 29 3.22 2.39 14.60
C SER A 29 1.83 2.27 13.97
N PHE A 30 1.19 1.11 14.16
CA PHE A 30 -0.17 0.85 13.68
C PHE A 30 -1.12 2.02 13.96
N GLY A 31 -1.91 2.39 12.96
CA GLY A 31 -2.87 3.51 13.03
C GLY A 31 -2.26 4.89 12.82
N SER A 32 -0.93 5.05 12.80
CA SER A 32 -0.28 6.33 12.48
C SER A 32 -0.38 6.67 10.99
N ALA A 33 -0.16 7.93 10.63
CA ALA A 33 -0.09 8.37 9.23
C ALA A 33 0.95 7.58 8.42
N LEU A 34 2.10 7.26 9.02
CA LEU A 34 3.14 6.44 8.39
C LEU A 34 2.75 4.97 8.25
N TYR A 35 1.86 4.45 9.11
CA TYR A 35 1.32 3.11 8.95
C TYR A 35 0.34 3.05 7.77
N TRP A 36 -0.57 4.03 7.67
CA TRP A 36 -1.52 4.09 6.56
C TRP A 36 -0.86 4.39 5.23
N GLY A 37 0.09 5.33 5.22
CA GLY A 37 0.94 5.57 4.06
C GLY A 37 1.77 4.34 3.71
N GLY A 38 2.29 3.63 4.70
CA GLY A 38 3.08 2.42 4.47
C GLY A 38 2.28 1.26 3.90
N LEU A 39 1.06 1.08 4.41
CA LEU A 39 0.09 0.12 3.91
C LEU A 39 -0.30 0.45 2.46
N TYR A 40 -0.64 1.71 2.18
CA TYR A 40 -0.90 2.16 0.81
C TYR A 40 0.30 1.93 -0.12
N LEU A 41 1.51 2.23 0.35
CA LEU A 41 2.73 2.09 -0.43
C LEU A 41 3.26 0.66 -0.51
N SER A 42 2.73 -0.26 0.30
CA SER A 42 3.15 -1.65 0.32
C SER A 42 2.97 -2.28 -1.05
N SER A 43 1.95 -1.83 -1.79
CA SER A 43 1.72 -2.20 -3.18
C SER A 43 2.75 -1.74 -4.17
N TYR A 44 3.59 -0.77 -3.83
CA TYR A 44 4.66 -0.31 -4.69
C TYR A 44 6.04 -0.78 -4.16
N GLY A 45 6.04 -1.77 -3.27
CA GLY A 45 7.22 -2.40 -2.68
C GLY A 45 7.51 -1.96 -1.23
N SER A 46 8.62 -2.48 -0.68
CA SER A 46 9.12 -2.10 0.65
C SER A 46 9.24 -0.58 0.76
N ASN A 47 8.81 -0.02 1.89
CA ASN A 47 8.70 1.44 2.04
C ASN A 47 8.80 1.87 3.51
N ASP A 48 9.04 3.15 3.75
CA ASP A 48 9.23 3.74 5.07
C ASP A 48 7.96 4.38 5.67
N GLY A 49 6.81 4.16 5.04
CA GLY A 49 5.55 4.83 5.37
C GLY A 49 5.19 6.04 4.50
N VAL A 50 6.13 6.54 3.67
CA VAL A 50 5.91 7.69 2.76
C VAL A 50 6.60 7.51 1.41
N VAL A 51 7.74 6.82 1.37
CA VAL A 51 8.55 6.62 0.16
C VAL A 51 8.96 5.15 0.05
N THR A 52 8.87 4.59 -1.15
CA THR A 52 9.37 3.23 -1.41
C THR A 52 10.88 3.20 -1.39
N VAL A 53 11.46 2.07 -0.97
CA VAL A 53 12.90 1.84 -0.99
C VAL A 53 13.47 2.09 -2.38
N ALA A 54 12.80 1.61 -3.44
CA ALA A 54 13.22 1.85 -4.82
C ALA A 54 13.27 3.35 -5.17
N SER A 55 12.27 4.14 -4.78
CA SER A 55 12.22 5.58 -5.02
C SER A 55 13.26 6.37 -4.21
N SER A 56 13.71 5.83 -3.07
CA SER A 56 14.78 6.42 -2.26
C SER A 56 16.20 6.28 -2.87
N ARG A 57 16.36 5.43 -3.90
CA ARG A 57 17.65 5.19 -4.56
C ARG A 57 17.93 6.26 -5.62
N LEU A 58 19.21 6.61 -5.77
CA LEU A 58 19.68 7.45 -6.87
C LEU A 58 20.48 6.62 -7.87
N THR A 59 20.18 6.77 -9.16
CA THR A 59 20.91 6.10 -10.23
C THR A 59 22.35 6.61 -10.26
N GLY A 60 23.34 5.71 -10.20
CA GLY A 60 24.75 6.08 -10.08
C GLY A 60 25.19 6.53 -8.67
N GLY A 61 24.26 6.58 -7.70
CA GLY A 61 24.57 6.78 -6.29
C GLY A 61 24.94 5.48 -5.58
N THR A 62 25.68 5.58 -4.49
CA THR A 62 26.02 4.43 -3.63
C THR A 62 24.97 4.29 -2.54
N ILE A 63 24.33 3.13 -2.46
CA ILE A 63 23.41 2.82 -1.37
C ILE A 63 24.26 2.44 -0.15
N ILE A 64 24.24 3.27 0.90
CA ILE A 64 24.97 2.98 2.14
C ILE A 64 24.27 1.85 2.90
N ARG A 65 22.95 1.97 3.08
CA ARG A 65 22.15 0.98 3.81
C ARG A 65 20.65 1.15 3.58
N GLU A 66 19.96 0.03 3.56
CA GLU A 66 18.51 -0.04 3.75
C GLU A 66 18.25 -0.63 5.15
N GLY A 67 17.40 0.02 5.94
CA GLY A 67 17.20 -0.34 7.34
C GLY A 67 15.75 -0.25 7.80
N ALA A 68 15.47 -0.86 8.94
CA ALA A 68 14.15 -0.88 9.57
C ALA A 68 13.77 0.47 10.20
N TRP A 69 13.89 1.53 9.41
CA TRP A 69 13.50 2.90 9.75
C TRP A 69 12.22 3.26 9.00
N ASN A 70 11.37 4.03 9.66
CA ASN A 70 10.28 4.75 9.02
C ASN A 70 10.73 6.15 8.60
N HIS A 71 9.86 6.84 7.85
CA HIS A 71 10.14 8.14 7.25
C HIS A 71 10.56 9.22 8.25
N THR A 72 10.17 9.07 9.53
CA THR A 72 10.61 9.98 10.60
C THR A 72 11.92 9.54 11.23
N THR A 73 12.09 8.27 11.56
CA THR A 73 13.30 7.77 12.23
C THR A 73 14.55 7.79 11.33
N ILE A 74 14.40 7.73 10.01
CA ILE A 74 15.55 7.71 9.09
C ILE A 74 16.35 9.03 9.11
N ARG A 75 15.69 10.16 9.42
CA ARG A 75 16.32 11.49 9.56
C ARG A 75 16.84 11.78 10.97
N GLU A 76 16.60 10.89 11.94
CA GLU A 76 17.02 11.07 13.32
C GLU A 76 18.44 10.51 13.52
N GLY A 77 19.38 11.37 13.93
CA GLY A 77 20.79 11.00 14.06
C GLY A 77 21.04 9.86 15.05
N SER A 78 20.21 9.70 16.08
CA SER A 78 20.25 8.55 17.00
C SER A 78 20.08 7.20 16.30
N HIS A 79 19.42 7.17 15.14
CA HIS A 79 19.14 5.96 14.37
C HIS A 79 20.08 5.76 13.18
N THR A 80 20.56 6.83 12.55
CA THR A 80 21.29 6.75 11.27
C THR A 80 22.69 7.36 11.28
N PHE A 81 23.06 8.19 12.27
CA PHE A 81 24.36 8.88 12.27
C PHE A 81 25.54 7.91 12.25
N SER A 82 25.49 6.83 13.05
CA SER A 82 26.55 5.82 13.06
C SER A 82 26.73 5.10 11.71
N VAL A 83 25.69 5.10 10.87
CA VAL A 83 25.67 4.44 9.56
C VAL A 83 26.38 5.30 8.51
N PHE A 84 26.11 6.60 8.45
CA PHE A 84 26.71 7.48 7.45
C PHE A 84 27.94 8.25 7.95
N LYS A 85 28.24 8.25 9.26
CA LYS A 85 29.41 8.92 9.84
C LYS A 85 30.72 8.62 9.08
N PRO A 86 31.03 7.36 8.70
CA PRO A 86 32.27 7.07 7.96
C PRO A 86 32.34 7.77 6.60
N TYR A 87 31.20 8.08 5.99
CA TYR A 87 31.10 8.75 4.69
C TYR A 87 31.19 10.27 4.79
N THR A 88 31.04 10.82 6.00
CA THR A 88 31.14 12.26 6.30
C THR A 88 32.47 12.66 6.93
N MET A 89 33.31 11.70 7.33
CA MET A 89 34.63 11.95 7.90
C MET A 89 35.72 11.69 6.85
N SER A 90 36.78 12.49 6.90
CA SER A 90 37.74 12.72 5.82
C SER A 90 38.60 11.53 5.36
N GLU A 91 38.34 10.32 5.85
CA GLU A 91 39.03 9.10 5.43
C GLU A 91 37.99 8.02 5.06
N GLN A 92 37.65 7.96 3.77
CA GLN A 92 36.93 6.81 3.22
C GLN A 92 37.87 5.91 2.41
N PRO A 93 37.94 4.60 2.72
CA PRO A 93 38.42 3.61 1.78
C PRO A 93 37.39 3.44 0.66
N ALA A 94 37.88 3.40 -0.58
CA ALA A 94 37.08 3.13 -1.75
C ALA A 94 36.63 1.66 -1.74
N VAL A 95 35.32 1.42 -1.62
CA VAL A 95 34.72 0.14 -1.98
C VAL A 95 33.71 0.41 -3.07
N ALA A 96 34.12 0.14 -4.30
CA ALA A 96 33.25 0.16 -5.47
C ALA A 96 32.43 -1.14 -5.46
N SER A 97 31.12 -1.02 -5.22
CA SER A 97 30.16 -2.06 -5.57
C SER A 97 29.31 -1.55 -6.71
N SER A 98 29.74 -1.91 -7.92
CA SER A 98 29.01 -1.69 -9.16
C SER A 98 27.81 -2.64 -9.20
N PHE A 99 26.59 -2.12 -9.14
CA PHE A 99 25.40 -2.87 -9.56
C PHE A 99 24.75 -2.13 -10.73
N SER A 100 24.61 -2.85 -11.84
CA SER A 100 23.84 -2.43 -13.01
C SER A 100 22.37 -2.31 -12.61
N ALA A 101 21.83 -1.08 -12.63
CA ALA A 101 20.41 -0.82 -12.50
C ALA A 101 19.85 -0.50 -13.90
N ALA A 102 19.76 -1.52 -14.74
CA ALA A 102 18.88 -1.51 -15.89
C ALA A 102 17.65 -2.34 -15.55
N GLU A 103 16.68 -1.70 -14.88
CA GLU A 103 15.28 -2.09 -14.97
C GLU A 103 14.44 -0.90 -14.49
N SER A 104 13.77 -0.26 -15.44
CA SER A 104 12.60 0.55 -15.17
C SER A 104 11.52 -0.37 -14.59
N ILE A 105 11.52 -0.52 -13.28
CA ILE A 105 10.50 -1.28 -12.55
C ILE A 105 9.23 -0.43 -12.57
N VAL A 106 8.37 -0.70 -13.55
CA VAL A 106 6.93 -0.47 -13.39
C VAL A 106 6.52 -1.40 -12.26
N THR A 107 6.36 -0.86 -11.06
CA THR A 107 6.03 -1.66 -9.88
C THR A 107 4.54 -1.94 -9.95
N GLU A 108 4.17 -3.15 -10.38
CA GLU A 108 2.79 -3.64 -10.30
C GLU A 108 2.29 -3.55 -8.85
N PRO A 109 1.04 -3.10 -8.62
CA PRO A 109 0.51 -2.94 -7.27
C PRO A 109 0.40 -4.28 -6.52
N ASP A 110 0.90 -4.37 -5.27
CA ASP A 110 0.63 -5.52 -4.37
C ASP A 110 -0.85 -5.81 -4.27
N THR A 111 -1.05 -7.12 -4.15
CA THR A 111 -2.32 -7.78 -3.90
C THR A 111 -2.31 -8.38 -2.51
N ASN A 112 -1.80 -7.72 -1.46
CA ASN A 112 -1.70 -8.30 -0.10
C ASN A 112 -2.76 -7.77 0.88
N GLN A 113 -3.77 -7.08 0.37
CA GLN A 113 -4.77 -6.44 1.21
C GLN A 113 -6.20 -6.69 0.72
N ILE A 114 -7.14 -6.53 1.64
CA ILE A 114 -8.58 -6.45 1.36
C ILE A 114 -9.08 -5.14 1.98
N VAL A 115 -9.77 -4.34 1.18
CA VAL A 115 -10.34 -3.06 1.64
C VAL A 115 -11.84 -3.05 1.35
N LYS A 116 -12.64 -2.85 2.41
CA LYS A 116 -14.09 -2.70 2.33
C LYS A 116 -14.52 -1.49 3.14
N GLY A 117 -15.68 -0.94 2.86
CA GLY A 117 -16.18 0.20 3.60
C GLY A 117 -17.55 0.63 3.12
N GLY A 118 -18.19 1.48 3.91
CA GLY A 118 -19.51 2.00 3.61
C GLY A 118 -20.22 2.48 4.87
N GLN A 119 -21.53 2.65 4.76
CA GLN A 119 -22.40 3.02 5.86
C GLN A 119 -23.42 1.90 6.09
N ALA A 120 -23.37 1.28 7.27
CA ALA A 120 -24.35 0.29 7.69
C ALA A 120 -25.40 0.94 8.58
N GLU A 121 -26.66 0.98 8.12
CA GLU A 121 -27.75 1.66 8.84
C GLU A 121 -28.28 0.88 10.05
N LYS A 122 -28.26 -0.47 9.98
CA LYS A 122 -28.81 -1.34 11.03
C LYS A 122 -27.71 -2.01 11.85
N ALA A 123 -26.84 -2.74 11.17
CA ALA A 123 -25.75 -3.48 11.76
C ALA A 123 -24.67 -3.72 10.72
N ILE A 124 -23.42 -3.78 11.16
CA ILE A 124 -22.29 -4.23 10.36
C ILE A 124 -22.41 -5.74 10.17
N GLN A 125 -22.39 -6.17 8.92
CA GLN A 125 -22.34 -7.58 8.52
C GLN A 125 -21.42 -7.70 7.30
N GLU A 126 -20.12 -7.70 7.57
CA GLU A 126 -19.10 -7.85 6.52
C GLU A 126 -18.50 -9.24 6.58
N SER A 127 -17.98 -9.69 5.44
CA SER A 127 -17.19 -10.92 5.37
C SER A 127 -16.06 -10.77 4.38
N PHE A 128 -14.98 -11.50 4.59
CA PHE A 128 -13.84 -11.57 3.68
C PHE A 128 -13.25 -12.98 3.70
N VAL A 129 -12.49 -13.32 2.66
CA VAL A 129 -11.82 -14.63 2.55
C VAL A 129 -10.33 -14.49 2.86
N ILE A 130 -9.82 -15.34 3.74
CA ILE A 130 -8.39 -15.60 3.91
C ILE A 130 -8.06 -16.91 3.20
N GLU A 131 -7.01 -16.89 2.40
CA GLU A 131 -6.56 -18.02 1.60
C GLU A 131 -5.78 -19.06 2.42
N ASP A 132 -5.62 -20.24 1.82
CA ASP A 132 -4.78 -21.31 2.36
C ASP A 132 -3.32 -20.88 2.47
N GLY A 133 -2.68 -21.23 3.59
CA GLY A 133 -1.27 -20.97 3.82
C GLY A 133 -0.93 -19.53 4.22
N ALA A 134 -1.91 -18.66 4.49
CA ALA A 134 -1.64 -17.35 5.09
C ALA A 134 -0.94 -17.52 6.46
N GLU A 135 0.19 -16.83 6.64
CA GLU A 135 0.99 -16.93 7.86
C GLU A 135 0.38 -16.08 8.99
N SER A 136 -0.17 -14.92 8.63
CA SER A 136 -0.89 -14.05 9.54
C SER A 136 -1.79 -13.07 8.77
N PHE A 137 -2.75 -12.47 9.47
CA PHE A 137 -3.38 -11.24 9.00
C PHE A 137 -3.58 -10.25 10.13
N GLN A 138 -3.62 -8.97 9.76
CA GLN A 138 -3.97 -7.88 10.64
C GLN A 138 -5.18 -7.15 10.07
N MET A 139 -6.21 -6.96 10.90
CA MET A 139 -7.42 -6.26 10.51
C MET A 139 -7.56 -4.96 11.29
N ALA A 140 -7.76 -3.88 10.57
CA ALA A 140 -8.15 -2.58 11.09
C ALA A 140 -9.60 -2.29 10.73
N PHE A 141 -10.44 -2.05 11.74
CA PHE A 141 -11.81 -1.60 11.54
C PHE A 141 -11.95 -0.19 12.11
N LEU A 142 -12.08 0.79 11.21
CA LEU A 142 -12.30 2.18 11.55
C LEU A 142 -13.80 2.47 11.55
N SER A 143 -14.26 3.23 12.54
CA SER A 143 -15.64 3.71 12.62
C SER A 143 -15.72 5.09 13.27
N GLU A 144 -16.82 5.81 13.04
CA GLU A 144 -17.04 7.12 13.65
C GLU A 144 -17.28 7.07 15.18
N ARG A 145 -17.55 5.88 15.71
CA ARG A 145 -17.84 5.62 17.13
C ARG A 145 -17.08 4.40 17.65
N LYS A 146 -16.88 4.34 18.97
CA LYS A 146 -16.27 3.18 19.64
C LYS A 146 -17.24 2.01 19.62
N MET A 147 -16.79 0.84 19.17
CA MET A 147 -17.62 -0.34 18.96
C MET A 147 -17.28 -1.42 19.99
N ALA A 148 -17.98 -1.40 21.13
CA ALA A 148 -17.80 -2.42 22.17
C ALA A 148 -18.30 -3.82 21.73
N SER A 149 -19.24 -3.86 20.79
CA SER A 149 -19.86 -5.07 20.25
C SER A 149 -19.21 -5.58 18.96
N LEU A 150 -18.11 -4.97 18.50
CA LEU A 150 -17.44 -5.42 17.28
C LEU A 150 -16.81 -6.80 17.52
N LYS A 151 -17.21 -7.76 16.70
CA LYS A 151 -16.73 -9.14 16.74
C LYS A 151 -16.18 -9.54 15.39
N LEU A 152 -15.05 -10.25 15.43
CA LEU A 152 -14.50 -10.98 14.30
C LEU A 152 -14.73 -12.47 14.57
N LYS A 153 -15.28 -13.20 13.60
CA LYS A 153 -15.55 -14.64 13.72
C LYS A 153 -14.80 -15.39 12.61
N GLY A 154 -14.04 -16.41 13.01
CA GLY A 154 -13.31 -17.30 12.11
C GLY A 154 -14.19 -18.37 11.47
N PRO A 155 -13.66 -19.12 10.48
CA PRO A 155 -14.34 -20.22 9.82
C PRO A 155 -14.74 -21.35 10.79
N ASP A 156 -13.88 -21.69 11.75
CA ASP A 156 -14.13 -22.56 12.91
C ASP A 156 -15.26 -22.10 13.84
N GLY A 157 -15.71 -20.86 13.66
CA GLY A 157 -16.72 -20.21 14.49
C GLY A 157 -16.17 -19.57 15.76
N GLN A 158 -14.86 -19.57 15.98
CA GLN A 158 -14.21 -18.87 17.08
C GLN A 158 -14.40 -17.36 16.95
N GLU A 159 -14.79 -16.72 18.06
CA GLU A 159 -14.93 -15.26 18.13
C GLU A 159 -13.67 -14.62 18.71
N TYR A 160 -13.23 -13.53 18.07
CA TYR A 160 -12.07 -12.75 18.43
C TYR A 160 -12.50 -11.33 18.81
N LYS A 161 -11.80 -10.76 19.80
CA LYS A 161 -11.95 -9.36 20.22
C LYS A 161 -10.78 -8.55 19.68
N ALA A 162 -11.00 -7.24 19.55
CA ALA A 162 -9.93 -6.33 19.16
C ALA A 162 -8.81 -6.36 20.21
N ALA A 163 -7.58 -6.61 19.76
CA ALA A 163 -6.37 -6.53 20.57
C ALA A 163 -6.08 -5.09 21.02
N LYS A 164 -6.50 -4.10 20.20
CA LYS A 164 -6.32 -2.68 20.50
C LYS A 164 -7.52 -1.89 20.01
N ILE A 165 -7.97 -0.92 20.83
CA ILE A 165 -9.01 0.03 20.46
C ILE A 165 -8.52 1.43 20.82
N GLU A 166 -8.36 2.29 19.83
CA GLU A 166 -7.89 3.65 20.03
C GLU A 166 -8.59 4.65 19.11
N LYS A 167 -8.47 5.93 19.44
CA LYS A 167 -8.97 7.01 18.60
C LYS A 167 -7.82 7.50 17.73
N ASP A 168 -8.02 7.56 16.42
CA ASP A 168 -7.03 8.08 15.49
C ASP A 168 -6.75 9.55 15.81
N LYS A 169 -5.45 9.84 15.94
CA LYS A 169 -4.91 11.18 16.17
C LYS A 169 -4.23 11.74 14.93
N GLY A 170 -4.12 10.95 13.86
CA GLY A 170 -3.59 11.39 12.58
C GLY A 170 -4.50 12.42 11.91
N ASP A 171 -4.01 12.97 10.81
CA ASP A 171 -4.73 14.04 10.09
C ASP A 171 -5.80 13.50 9.12
N PHE A 172 -5.66 12.24 8.66
CA PHE A 172 -6.55 11.66 7.65
C PHE A 172 -7.88 11.17 8.21
N PHE A 173 -7.87 10.38 9.29
CA PHE A 173 -9.06 9.84 9.93
C PHE A 173 -9.26 10.39 11.33
N LYS A 174 -8.86 11.65 11.53
CA LYS A 174 -8.85 12.32 12.83
C LYS A 174 -10.16 12.11 13.58
N GLY A 175 -10.06 11.42 14.71
CA GLY A 175 -11.19 11.17 15.59
C GLY A 175 -12.00 9.90 15.31
N ALA A 176 -11.70 9.15 14.25
CA ALA A 176 -12.23 7.81 14.06
C ALA A 176 -11.73 6.86 15.16
N TRP A 177 -12.52 5.85 15.49
CA TRP A 177 -12.12 4.76 16.37
C TRP A 177 -11.57 3.61 15.55
N VAL A 178 -10.34 3.19 15.85
CA VAL A 178 -9.65 2.09 15.18
C VAL A 178 -9.66 0.88 16.10
N HIS A 179 -10.26 -0.22 15.63
CA HIS A 179 -10.28 -1.51 16.29
C HIS A 179 -9.35 -2.45 15.56
N THR A 180 -8.33 -2.95 16.25
CA THR A 180 -7.24 -3.75 15.65
C THR A 180 -7.36 -5.19 16.07
N PHE A 181 -7.26 -6.10 15.11
CA PHE A 181 -7.19 -7.53 15.34
C PHE A 181 -5.92 -8.06 14.69
N VAL A 182 -5.25 -8.98 15.38
CA VAL A 182 -4.01 -9.61 14.91
C VAL A 182 -4.20 -11.10 15.06
N ILE A 183 -4.21 -11.83 13.94
CA ILE A 183 -4.43 -13.27 13.90
C ILE A 183 -3.18 -13.91 13.30
N THR A 184 -2.56 -14.81 14.06
CA THR A 184 -1.43 -15.61 13.62
C THR A 184 -1.91 -17.00 13.22
N LYS A 185 -1.42 -17.52 12.09
CA LYS A 185 -1.85 -18.82 11.52
C LYS A 185 -3.38 -18.90 11.41
N PRO A 186 -4.01 -17.96 10.68
CA PRO A 186 -5.45 -17.98 10.47
C PRO A 186 -5.88 -19.26 9.75
N GLU A 187 -7.08 -19.73 10.05
CA GLU A 187 -7.74 -20.75 9.23
C GLU A 187 -8.16 -20.14 7.89
N ASP A 188 -8.02 -20.92 6.82
CA ASP A 188 -8.47 -20.55 5.49
C ASP A 188 -10.01 -20.55 5.40
N GLY A 189 -10.54 -19.64 4.61
CA GLY A 189 -11.97 -19.52 4.36
C GLY A 189 -12.55 -18.20 4.81
N ARG A 190 -13.86 -18.21 5.08
CA ARG A 190 -14.67 -17.00 5.26
C ARG A 190 -14.64 -16.53 6.71
N TRP A 191 -14.11 -15.34 6.91
CA TRP A 191 -14.16 -14.58 8.16
C TRP A 191 -15.33 -13.60 8.14
N GLN A 192 -15.93 -13.35 9.30
CA GLN A 192 -17.11 -12.47 9.44
C GLN A 192 -16.86 -11.37 10.46
N VAL A 193 -17.22 -10.13 10.11
CA VAL A 193 -17.18 -8.97 11.01
C VAL A 193 -18.61 -8.54 11.29
N THR A 194 -18.97 -8.49 12.58
CA THR A 194 -20.30 -8.08 13.02
C THR A 194 -20.21 -6.98 14.07
N GLY A 195 -21.17 -6.06 14.04
CA GLY A 195 -21.21 -4.93 14.96
C GLY A 195 -22.47 -4.09 14.79
N SER A 196 -22.62 -3.06 15.64
CA SER A 196 -23.72 -2.09 15.53
C SER A 196 -23.61 -1.21 14.27
N ALA A 197 -24.67 -0.50 13.90
CA ALA A 197 -24.65 0.47 12.80
C ALA A 197 -23.50 1.50 12.91
N ALA A 198 -22.76 1.69 11.82
CA ALA A 198 -21.66 2.64 11.71
C ALA A 198 -21.31 2.94 10.24
N ALA A 199 -20.71 4.10 10.00
CA ALA A 199 -19.86 4.30 8.83
C ALA A 199 -18.50 3.69 9.14
N TYR A 200 -17.95 2.93 8.19
CA TYR A 200 -16.76 2.15 8.49
C TYR A 200 -15.82 2.02 7.29
N LEU A 201 -14.56 1.77 7.64
CA LEU A 201 -13.51 1.30 6.74
C LEU A 201 -12.88 0.06 7.37
N LEU A 202 -12.95 -1.05 6.66
CA LEU A 202 -12.34 -2.32 6.99
C LEU A 202 -11.11 -2.49 6.10
N VAL A 203 -9.95 -2.68 6.72
CA VAL A 203 -8.72 -3.02 6.01
C VAL A 203 -8.12 -4.26 6.62
N VAL A 204 -7.84 -5.26 5.78
CA VAL A 204 -7.16 -6.50 6.15
C VAL A 204 -5.84 -6.53 5.39
N GLY A 205 -4.72 -6.50 6.10
CA GLY A 205 -3.40 -6.79 5.54
C GLY A 205 -3.08 -8.25 5.79
N ILE A 206 -2.71 -8.98 4.75
CA ILE A 206 -2.48 -10.42 4.77
C ILE A 206 -0.99 -10.67 4.51
N ASP A 207 -0.40 -11.58 5.26
CA ASP A 207 0.95 -12.08 5.03
C ASP A 207 0.85 -13.50 4.49
N SER A 208 1.18 -13.68 3.21
CA SER A 208 0.90 -14.92 2.50
C SER A 208 1.83 -15.15 1.30
N PRO A 209 2.23 -16.41 1.05
CA PRO A 209 3.01 -16.75 -0.14
C PRO A 209 2.25 -16.49 -1.46
N LEU A 210 0.90 -16.42 -1.43
CA LEU A 210 0.08 -16.16 -2.62
C LEU A 210 0.39 -14.80 -3.27
N ASP A 211 0.86 -13.83 -2.49
CA ASP A 211 1.22 -12.50 -3.01
C ASP A 211 2.35 -12.59 -4.06
N GLY A 212 3.27 -13.52 -3.87
CA GLY A 212 4.32 -13.81 -4.84
C GLY A 212 3.83 -14.50 -6.11
N GLU A 213 2.76 -15.30 -6.02
CA GLU A 213 2.16 -16.00 -7.16
C GLU A 213 1.34 -15.04 -8.02
N LEU A 214 0.52 -14.19 -7.40
CA LEU A 214 -0.28 -13.17 -8.10
C LEU A 214 0.58 -12.17 -8.87
N LYS A 215 1.78 -11.84 -8.36
CA LYS A 215 2.75 -10.98 -9.05
C LYS A 215 3.46 -11.65 -10.23
N LYS A 216 3.61 -12.98 -10.21
CA LYS A 216 4.35 -13.74 -11.22
C LYS A 216 3.47 -14.21 -12.38
N ASP A 217 2.14 -14.03 -12.29
CA ASP A 217 1.20 -14.65 -13.20
C ASP A 217 1.16 -13.95 -14.59
N LYS A 218 2.19 -14.21 -15.40
CA LYS A 218 2.12 -14.12 -16.86
C LYS A 218 1.40 -15.35 -17.48
N ASN A 219 0.98 -16.33 -16.66
CA ASN A 219 0.72 -17.70 -17.10
C ASN A 219 -0.51 -18.36 -16.43
N GLN A 220 -1.66 -17.69 -16.41
CA GLN A 220 -3.03 -18.25 -16.27
C GLN A 220 -3.30 -19.28 -15.16
N SER A 221 -2.44 -19.42 -14.14
CA SER A 221 -2.58 -20.49 -13.15
C SER A 221 -3.66 -20.18 -12.10
N VAL A 222 -3.95 -18.90 -11.88
CA VAL A 222 -4.96 -18.42 -10.93
C VAL A 222 -6.23 -18.02 -11.67
N LYS A 223 -7.36 -18.66 -11.35
CA LYS A 223 -8.68 -18.27 -11.90
C LYS A 223 -9.25 -17.14 -11.05
N ALA A 224 -9.10 -15.91 -11.53
CA ALA A 224 -9.56 -14.71 -10.85
C ALA A 224 -10.66 -13.96 -11.63
N SER A 225 -11.62 -13.42 -10.89
CA SER A 225 -12.62 -12.45 -11.32
C SER A 225 -12.26 -11.09 -10.74
N TYR A 226 -12.51 -10.05 -11.53
CA TYR A 226 -12.15 -8.67 -11.20
C TYR A 226 -13.38 -7.78 -11.27
N LYS A 227 -13.48 -6.83 -10.34
CA LYS A 227 -14.49 -5.78 -10.36
C LYS A 227 -13.85 -4.47 -9.97
N THR A 228 -13.77 -3.55 -10.92
CA THR A 228 -13.15 -2.25 -10.70
C THR A 228 -14.21 -1.19 -10.48
N LYS A 229 -14.06 -0.37 -9.44
CA LYS A 229 -14.78 0.89 -9.25
C LYS A 229 -13.77 2.03 -9.35
N TRP A 230 -14.20 3.19 -9.81
CA TRP A 230 -13.36 4.38 -9.82
C TRP A 230 -14.10 5.64 -9.43
N ILE A 231 -13.35 6.59 -8.88
CA ILE A 231 -13.77 7.97 -8.65
C ILE A 231 -12.80 8.88 -9.40
N LYS A 232 -13.35 9.75 -10.26
CA LYS A 232 -12.62 10.78 -11.00
C LYS A 232 -12.60 12.07 -10.21
N TYR A 233 -11.44 12.71 -10.16
CA TYR A 233 -11.21 14.01 -9.58
C TYR A 233 -10.61 14.96 -10.62
N ASP A 234 -11.20 16.15 -10.71
CA ASP A 234 -10.71 17.25 -11.53
C ASP A 234 -10.20 18.39 -10.64
N ARG A 235 -9.32 19.24 -11.18
CA ARG A 235 -8.90 20.46 -10.49
C ARG A 235 -9.97 21.52 -10.66
N ASP A 236 -10.47 22.06 -9.55
CA ASP A 236 -11.28 23.27 -9.61
C ASP A 236 -10.39 24.48 -10.01
N GLY A 237 -11.03 25.60 -10.38
CA GLY A 237 -10.34 26.86 -10.69
C GLY A 237 -9.50 27.43 -9.53
N LYS A 238 -9.54 26.81 -8.35
CA LYS A 238 -8.77 27.16 -7.13
C LYS A 238 -7.71 26.11 -6.78
N LYS A 239 -7.37 25.20 -7.70
CA LYS A 239 -6.35 24.12 -7.55
C LYS A 239 -6.69 23.06 -6.49
N LYS A 240 -7.95 22.92 -6.07
CA LYS A 240 -8.39 21.81 -5.22
C LYS A 240 -8.96 20.69 -6.08
N LEU A 241 -8.70 19.44 -5.67
CA LEU A 241 -9.35 18.28 -6.28
C LEU A 241 -10.82 18.26 -5.88
N LYS A 242 -11.71 18.11 -6.85
CA LYS A 242 -13.15 17.92 -6.66
C LYS A 242 -13.58 16.64 -7.38
N GLU A 243 -14.41 15.85 -6.72
CA GLU A 243 -15.06 14.69 -7.38
C GLU A 243 -15.85 15.18 -8.60
N ALA A 244 -15.51 14.61 -9.75
CA ALA A 244 -16.05 14.95 -11.06
C ALA A 244 -16.86 13.80 -11.67
N GLY A 245 -16.68 12.57 -11.16
CA GLY A 245 -17.44 11.42 -11.62
C GLY A 245 -17.08 10.14 -10.88
N LYS A 246 -17.88 9.10 -11.10
CA LYS A 246 -17.65 7.75 -10.58
C LYS A 246 -18.13 6.71 -11.59
N GLY A 247 -17.56 5.52 -11.55
CA GLY A 247 -17.97 4.43 -12.42
C GLY A 247 -17.56 3.06 -11.90
N SER A 248 -17.99 2.02 -12.62
CA SER A 248 -17.65 0.63 -12.31
C SER A 248 -17.63 -0.23 -13.55
N LYS A 249 -16.77 -1.25 -13.56
CA LYS A 249 -16.60 -2.22 -14.66
C LYS A 249 -16.37 -3.62 -14.10
N ALA A 250 -16.93 -4.62 -14.78
CA ALA A 250 -16.51 -6.01 -14.61
C ALA A 250 -15.19 -6.23 -15.37
N GLY A 251 -14.14 -6.67 -14.68
CA GLY A 251 -12.78 -6.72 -15.19
C GLY A 251 -11.87 -5.64 -14.60
N LYS A 252 -10.60 -5.66 -15.01
CA LYS A 252 -9.63 -4.58 -14.78
C LYS A 252 -9.93 -3.40 -15.72
N VAL A 253 -9.54 -2.21 -15.30
CA VAL A 253 -9.46 -1.03 -16.19
C VAL A 253 -8.10 -1.05 -16.86
N LEU A 254 -8.11 -1.13 -18.19
CA LEU A 254 -6.91 -1.14 -19.03
C LEU A 254 -6.55 0.28 -19.47
N ASP A 255 -5.29 0.49 -19.87
CA ASP A 255 -4.84 1.78 -20.37
C ASP A 255 -5.61 2.17 -21.64
N GLY A 256 -6.02 3.44 -21.71
CA GLY A 256 -6.83 3.97 -22.81
C GLY A 256 -8.34 3.75 -22.66
N GLU A 257 -8.81 2.98 -21.68
CA GLU A 257 -10.27 2.88 -21.41
C GLU A 257 -10.83 4.12 -20.71
N LEU A 258 -9.99 4.83 -19.94
CA LEU A 258 -10.33 6.12 -19.35
C LEU A 258 -9.72 7.21 -20.22
N THR A 259 -10.58 7.95 -20.92
CA THR A 259 -10.19 8.96 -21.91
C THR A 259 -10.32 10.39 -21.40
N ASP A 260 -11.17 10.64 -20.39
CA ASP A 260 -11.39 11.99 -19.92
C ASP A 260 -10.21 12.44 -19.02
N PRO A 261 -9.64 13.63 -19.24
CA PRO A 261 -8.51 14.11 -18.45
C PRO A 261 -8.89 14.26 -16.98
N GLY A 262 -7.99 13.86 -16.07
CA GLY A 262 -8.23 13.93 -14.62
C GLY A 262 -7.46 12.88 -13.82
N VAL A 263 -7.63 12.91 -12.50
CA VAL A 263 -7.05 11.90 -11.59
C VAL A 263 -8.14 10.90 -11.21
N TYR A 264 -7.85 9.61 -11.40
CA TYR A 264 -8.77 8.53 -11.08
C TYR A 264 -8.21 7.69 -9.95
N ASN A 265 -9.02 7.49 -8.90
CA ASN A 265 -8.74 6.50 -7.87
C ASN A 265 -9.54 5.24 -8.18
N LEU A 266 -8.84 4.15 -8.50
CA LEU A 266 -9.40 2.85 -8.85
C LEU A 266 -9.34 1.95 -7.62
N THR A 267 -10.40 1.18 -7.41
CA THR A 267 -10.46 0.10 -6.43
C THR A 267 -10.91 -1.15 -7.16
N THR A 268 -10.00 -2.09 -7.31
CA THR A 268 -10.22 -3.36 -8.00
C THR A 268 -10.35 -4.47 -6.97
N GLU A 269 -11.57 -4.98 -6.82
CA GLU A 269 -11.86 -6.19 -6.04
C GLU A 269 -11.47 -7.42 -6.88
N ILE A 270 -10.73 -8.35 -6.28
CA ILE A 270 -10.28 -9.60 -6.90
C ILE A 270 -10.82 -10.75 -6.06
N THR A 271 -11.49 -11.69 -6.71
CA THR A 271 -11.92 -12.96 -6.08
C THR A 271 -11.56 -14.11 -6.99
N GLY A 272 -11.12 -15.24 -6.45
CA GLY A 272 -10.69 -16.34 -7.28
C GLY A 272 -10.40 -17.61 -6.51
N VAL A 273 -9.80 -18.57 -7.21
CA VAL A 273 -9.22 -19.78 -6.62
C VAL A 273 -7.74 -19.87 -6.99
N ASP A 274 -6.93 -20.26 -6.02
CA ASP A 274 -5.49 -20.50 -6.19
C ASP A 274 -5.21 -21.80 -6.98
N ALA A 275 -3.93 -22.12 -7.17
CA ALA A 275 -3.51 -23.33 -7.88
C ALA A 275 -3.96 -24.64 -7.19
N LYS A 276 -4.29 -24.60 -5.90
CA LYS A 276 -4.82 -25.74 -5.12
C LYS A 276 -6.35 -25.79 -5.12
N GLY A 277 -7.02 -24.85 -5.79
CA GLY A 277 -8.47 -24.73 -5.83
C GLY A 277 -9.09 -24.08 -4.58
N LYS A 278 -8.29 -23.44 -3.74
CA LYS A 278 -8.74 -22.75 -2.52
C LYS A 278 -9.11 -21.29 -2.82
N PRO A 279 -10.18 -20.75 -2.23
CA PRO A 279 -10.64 -19.41 -2.53
C PRO A 279 -9.72 -18.35 -1.95
N PHE A 280 -9.59 -17.23 -2.64
CA PHE A 280 -8.91 -16.03 -2.13
C PHE A 280 -9.68 -14.76 -2.50
N GLU A 281 -9.41 -13.69 -1.76
CA GLU A 281 -9.97 -12.37 -2.00
C GLU A 281 -8.87 -11.31 -1.79
N ARG A 282 -8.83 -10.28 -2.67
CA ARG A 282 -7.90 -9.15 -2.62
C ARG A 282 -8.53 -7.84 -3.09
N THR A 283 -7.87 -6.74 -2.77
CA THR A 283 -8.18 -5.41 -3.26
C THR A 283 -6.90 -4.71 -3.72
N ILE A 284 -6.90 -4.26 -4.97
CA ILE A 284 -5.89 -3.35 -5.51
C ILE A 284 -6.45 -1.94 -5.49
N ILE A 285 -5.66 -0.98 -5.01
CA ILE A 285 -5.99 0.45 -5.09
C ILE A 285 -4.91 1.15 -5.89
N GLU A 286 -5.32 1.84 -6.96
CA GLU A 286 -4.43 2.58 -7.86
C GLU A 286 -4.91 4.02 -7.99
N SER A 287 -3.96 4.96 -8.11
CA SER A 287 -4.25 6.33 -8.52
C SER A 287 -3.61 6.57 -9.87
N ILE A 288 -4.42 6.78 -10.91
CA ILE A 288 -3.92 7.01 -12.28
C ILE A 288 -4.28 8.42 -12.74
N TYR A 289 -3.40 9.03 -13.53
CA TYR A 289 -3.66 10.31 -14.16
C TYR A 289 -3.89 10.12 -15.66
N VAL A 290 -4.94 10.72 -16.19
CA VAL A 290 -5.22 10.78 -17.63
C VAL A 290 -4.97 12.22 -18.08
N ASP A 291 -4.12 12.40 -19.08
CA ASP A 291 -3.80 13.73 -19.63
C ASP A 291 -4.81 14.20 -20.68
N GLU A 292 -4.64 15.44 -21.16
CA GLU A 292 -5.51 16.08 -22.16
C GLU A 292 -5.61 15.32 -23.49
N ASN A 293 -4.67 14.41 -23.78
CA ASN A 293 -4.67 13.58 -24.98
C ASN A 293 -5.27 12.19 -24.71
N GLY A 294 -5.84 11.96 -23.52
CA GLY A 294 -6.39 10.66 -23.11
C GLY A 294 -5.32 9.62 -22.76
N LYS A 295 -4.05 10.03 -22.59
CA LYS A 295 -2.97 9.09 -22.23
C LYS A 295 -2.93 8.87 -20.71
N THR A 296 -2.91 7.61 -20.31
CA THR A 296 -2.81 7.17 -18.92
C THR A 296 -1.36 7.19 -18.41
N HIS A 297 -1.18 7.65 -17.18
CA HIS A 297 0.08 7.66 -16.43
C HIS A 297 -0.16 6.95 -15.08
N ARG A 298 0.56 5.86 -14.84
CA ARG A 298 0.54 5.05 -13.60
C ARG A 298 1.85 5.20 -12.82
#